data_AF-A0A2R6JRU7-F1
#
_entry.id   AF-A0A2R6JRU7-F1
#
_cell.length_a   1.000
_cell.length_b   1.000
_cell.length_c   1.000
_cell.angle_alpha   90.00
_cell.angle_beta   90.00
_cell.angle_gamma   90.00
#
_symmetry.space_group_name_H-M   'P 1'
#
loop_
_entity.id
_entity.type
_entity.pdbx_description
1 polymer ?
#
loop_
_entity_poly.entity_id
_entity_poly.type
_entity_poly.pdbx_seq_one_letter_code
_entity_poly.pdbx_strand_id
1 'polypeptide(L)'
;MIWEVFRQEEAGDYHTHCGNVHAPDREMALLFAEIQHGRRKPTHSLWVAPKDEIGEVDEETANFGGTTDKSYRWAMTYQNIDAAAEEVADSEAEQAEADRRRRGD
;
A
#
# COMPACT_ATOMS: atom_id res chain seq x y z
N MET A 1 4.28 5.00 29.59
CA MET A 1 4.74 5.17 28.21
C MET A 1 3.70 4.58 27.28
N ILE A 2 3.44 5.19 26.13
CA ILE A 2 2.46 4.69 25.15
C ILE A 2 3.17 3.76 24.17
N TRP A 3 2.54 2.63 23.88
CA TRP A 3 3.02 1.62 22.94
C TRP A 3 1.95 1.36 21.89
N GLU A 4 2.32 1.45 20.62
CA GLU A 4 1.42 1.12 19.51
C GLU A 4 1.43 -0.39 19.27
N VAL A 5 0.24 -0.96 19.01
CA VAL A 5 0.02 -2.40 18.88
C VAL A 5 -0.49 -2.74 17.49
N PHE A 6 0.17 -3.70 16.84
CA PHE A 6 -0.18 -4.19 15.52
C PHE A 6 -0.56 -5.66 15.60
N ARG A 7 -1.69 -6.03 14.99
CA ARG A 7 -2.23 -7.39 14.98
C ARG A 7 -2.18 -7.98 13.58
N GLN A 8 -1.73 -9.22 13.51
CA GLN A 8 -1.91 -10.11 12.38
C GLN A 8 -3.05 -11.10 12.71
N GLU A 9 -4.05 -11.18 11.84
CA GLU A 9 -5.22 -12.05 12.07
C GLU A 9 -4.94 -13.51 11.68
N GLU A 10 -4.35 -13.74 10.51
CA GLU A 10 -3.92 -15.05 10.02
C GLU A 10 -2.44 -15.10 9.63
N ALA A 11 -1.86 -16.31 9.60
CA ALA A 11 -0.47 -16.51 9.23
C ALA A 11 -0.22 -16.09 7.76
N GLY A 12 0.65 -15.10 7.56
CA GLY A 12 0.98 -14.57 6.23
C GLY A 12 0.34 -13.22 5.93
N ASP A 13 -0.62 -12.76 6.74
CA ASP A 13 -1.18 -11.42 6.62
C ASP A 13 -0.21 -10.34 7.11
N TYR A 14 -0.49 -9.10 6.75
CA TYR A 14 0.23 -7.95 7.31
C TYR A 14 -0.26 -7.64 8.73
N HIS A 15 0.68 -7.29 9.62
CA HIS A 15 0.35 -6.68 10.91
C HIS A 15 -0.30 -5.32 10.68
N THR A 16 -1.54 -5.17 11.13
CA THR A 16 -2.30 -3.93 11.01
C THR A 16 -2.42 -3.27 12.38
N HIS A 17 -2.32 -1.95 12.44
CA HIS A 17 -2.51 -1.21 13.69
C HIS A 17 -3.90 -1.49 14.28
N CYS A 18 -3.97 -1.82 15.57
CA CYS A 18 -5.22 -2.17 16.24
C CYS A 18 -5.46 -1.40 17.56
N GLY A 19 -4.57 -0.45 17.88
CA GLY A 19 -4.68 0.41 19.05
C GLY A 19 -3.34 0.60 19.77
N ASN A 20 -3.42 1.08 21.01
CA ASN A 20 -2.26 1.29 21.86
C ASN A 20 -2.51 0.81 23.29
N VAL A 21 -1.42 0.63 24.03
CA VAL A 21 -1.44 0.32 25.46
C VAL A 21 -0.50 1.23 26.23
N HIS A 22 -0.79 1.44 27.53
CA HIS A 22 0.11 2.17 28.42
C HIS A 22 0.84 1.20 29.34
N ALA A 23 2.17 1.16 29.24
CA ALA A 23 3.02 0.27 30.02
C ALA A 23 4.33 0.97 30.43
N PRO A 24 5.01 0.49 31.49
CA PRO A 24 6.31 1.01 31.91
C PRO A 24 7.47 0.52 31.02
N ASP A 25 7.38 -0.69 30.47
CA ASP A 25 8.41 -1.35 29.67
C ASP A 25 7.80 -2.28 28.61
N ARG A 26 8.66 -2.88 27.77
CA ARG A 26 8.25 -3.73 26.65
C ARG A 26 7.58 -5.03 27.09
N GLU A 27 8.03 -5.63 28.20
CA GLU A 27 7.48 -6.90 28.68
C GLU A 27 6.04 -6.72 29.14
N MET A 28 5.79 -5.67 29.94
CA MET A 28 4.44 -5.30 30.35
C MET A 28 3.57 -4.85 29.17
N ALA A 29 4.14 -4.18 28.17
CA ALA A 29 3.41 -3.79 26.97
C ALA A 29 2.91 -5.00 26.17
N LEU A 30 3.73 -6.05 26.03
CA LEU A 30 3.34 -7.31 25.38
C LEU A 30 2.18 -7.99 26.13
N LEU A 31 2.29 -8.09 27.46
CA LEU A 31 1.23 -8.67 28.30
C LEU A 31 -0.09 -7.90 28.14
N PHE A 32 -0.04 -6.57 28.19
CA PHE A 32 -1.24 -5.74 28.05
C PHE A 32 -1.83 -5.81 26.64
N ALA A 33 -0.99 -5.89 25.61
CA ALA A 33 -1.43 -6.07 24.23
C ALA A 33 -2.17 -7.40 24.05
N GLU A 34 -1.65 -8.50 24.61
CA GLU A 34 -2.31 -9.80 24.59
C GLU A 34 -3.70 -9.75 25.27
N ILE A 35 -3.76 -9.17 26.47
CA ILE A 35 -5.00 -9.10 27.26
C ILE A 35 -6.06 -8.22 26.56
N GLN A 36 -5.65 -7.08 26.02
CA GLN A 36 -6.56 -6.05 25.52
C GLN A 36 -6.94 -6.26 24.04
N HIS A 37 -5.99 -6.71 23.20
CA HIS A 37 -6.17 -6.82 21.75
C HIS A 37 -6.19 -8.25 21.22
N GLY A 38 -5.70 -9.24 21.99
CA GLY A 38 -5.59 -10.64 21.54
C GLY A 38 -6.78 -11.55 21.85
N ARG A 39 -7.61 -11.24 22.87
CA ARG A 39 -8.57 -12.20 23.43
C ARG A 39 -9.92 -12.33 22.71
N ARG A 40 -10.37 -11.30 21.99
CA ARG A 40 -11.75 -11.23 21.45
C ARG A 40 -11.84 -11.25 19.92
N LYS A 41 -10.71 -11.11 19.24
CA LYS A 41 -10.63 -11.09 17.78
C LYS A 41 -9.60 -12.14 17.33
N PRO A 42 -9.75 -12.70 16.11
CA PRO A 42 -8.72 -13.55 15.52
C PRO A 42 -7.36 -12.88 15.63
N THR A 43 -6.41 -13.58 16.25
CA THR A 43 -5.08 -13.06 16.56
C THR A 43 -4.08 -14.17 16.36
N HIS A 44 -3.28 -14.08 15.29
CA HIS A 44 -2.16 -14.97 15.06
C HIS A 44 -0.87 -14.43 15.71
N SER A 45 -0.61 -13.13 15.59
CA SER A 45 0.59 -12.48 16.11
C SER A 45 0.33 -11.03 16.49
N LEU A 46 1.07 -10.53 17.48
CA LEU A 46 1.06 -9.14 17.93
C LEU A 46 2.47 -8.56 17.90
N TRP A 47 2.61 -7.36 17.35
CA TRP A 47 3.80 -6.53 17.48
C TRP A 47 3.50 -5.32 18.36
N VAL A 48 4.52 -4.90 19.12
CA VAL A 48 4.42 -3.78 20.03
C VAL A 48 5.67 -2.90 19.88
N ALA A 49 5.46 -1.62 19.65
CA ALA A 49 6.53 -0.63 19.46
C ALA A 49 6.28 0.61 20.34
N PRO A 50 7.34 1.20 20.94
CA PRO A 50 7.21 2.47 21.64
C PRO A 50 6.71 3.55 20.67
N LYS A 51 5.76 4.38 21.12
CA LYS A 51 5.18 5.43 20.27
C LYS A 51 6.23 6.46 19.81
N ASP A 52 7.19 6.77 20.66
CA ASP A 52 8.29 7.70 20.42
C ASP A 52 9.31 7.21 19.38
N GLU A 53 9.34 5.91 19.10
CA GLU A 53 10.21 5.32 18.06
C GLU A 53 9.55 5.26 16.68
N ILE A 54 8.26 5.62 16.56
CA ILE A 54 7.53 5.61 15.30
C ILE A 54 7.60 7.02 14.69
N GLY A 55 8.32 7.14 13.59
CA GLY A 55 8.36 8.35 12.77
C GLY A 55 7.21 8.38 11.75
N GLU A 56 6.68 9.57 11.48
CA GLU A 56 5.71 9.82 10.43
C GLU A 56 6.37 10.61 9.30
N VAL A 57 6.02 10.25 8.06
CA VAL A 57 6.30 11.05 6.87
C VAL A 57 4.96 11.28 6.20
N ASP A 58 4.60 12.54 6.03
CA ASP A 58 3.34 12.97 5.43
C ASP A 58 3.57 13.69 4.09
N GLU A 59 2.47 14.06 3.43
CA GLU A 59 2.49 14.76 2.14
C GLU A 59 3.10 16.17 2.26
N GLU A 60 3.12 16.75 3.46
CA GLU A 60 3.77 18.05 3.71
C GLU A 60 5.30 17.92 3.69
N THR A 61 5.81 16.79 4.19
CA THR A 61 7.24 16.54 4.38
C THR A 61 7.87 15.81 3.19
N ALA A 62 7.10 15.02 2.44
CA ALA A 62 7.59 14.29 1.28
C ALA A 62 6.60 14.28 0.12
N ASN A 63 7.15 14.39 -1.10
CA ASN A 63 6.36 14.25 -2.31
C ASN A 63 6.27 12.76 -2.69
N PHE A 64 5.15 12.11 -2.36
CA PHE A 64 4.96 10.70 -2.71
C PHE A 64 4.67 10.54 -4.21
N GLY A 65 5.65 10.04 -4.96
CA GLY A 65 5.51 9.75 -6.39
C GLY A 65 5.04 8.32 -6.63
N GLY A 66 3.90 8.16 -7.31
CA GLY A 66 3.33 6.84 -7.57
C GLY A 66 2.11 6.81 -8.50
N THR A 67 1.85 7.82 -9.33
CA THR A 67 1.12 7.55 -10.57
C THR A 67 2.06 6.71 -11.41
N THR A 68 1.94 5.38 -11.29
CA THR A 68 2.60 4.47 -12.21
C THR A 68 2.12 4.87 -13.59
N ASP A 69 2.95 5.62 -14.31
CA ASP A 69 2.77 5.79 -15.73
C ASP A 69 2.91 4.39 -16.33
N LYS A 70 1.76 3.75 -16.51
CA LYS A 70 1.62 2.41 -17.09
C LYS A 70 1.58 2.50 -18.60
N SER A 71 1.95 3.62 -19.23
CA SER A 71 2.06 3.75 -20.68
C SER A 71 2.94 2.65 -21.28
N TYR A 72 3.94 2.15 -20.55
CA TYR A 72 4.74 0.98 -20.95
C TYR A 72 3.92 -0.31 -21.13
N ARG A 73 2.70 -0.40 -20.58
CA ARG A 73 1.77 -1.52 -20.77
C ARG A 73 0.95 -1.41 -22.07
N TRP A 74 1.01 -0.27 -22.76
CA TRP A 74 0.26 -0.04 -24.00
C TRP A 74 1.21 -0.15 -25.19
N ALA A 75 0.79 -0.90 -26.21
CA ALA A 75 1.59 -1.16 -27.41
C ALA A 75 1.96 0.14 -28.15
N MET A 76 1.05 1.12 -28.18
CA MET A 76 1.23 2.42 -28.85
C MET A 76 2.44 3.26 -28.39
N THR A 77 3.03 2.93 -27.24
CA THR A 77 4.19 3.66 -26.71
C THR A 77 5.51 3.20 -27.36
N TYR A 78 5.53 2.05 -28.04
CA TYR A 78 6.69 1.56 -28.78
C TYR A 78 6.70 2.14 -30.21
N GLN A 79 7.19 3.37 -30.39
CA GLN A 79 7.24 4.05 -31.69
C GLN A 79 8.24 3.46 -32.71
N ASN A 80 8.98 2.40 -32.36
CA ASN A 80 10.08 1.84 -33.16
C ASN A 80 9.96 0.31 -33.36
N ILE A 81 8.78 -0.19 -33.72
CA ILE A 81 8.62 -1.54 -34.26
C ILE A 81 8.18 -1.41 -35.72
N ASP A 82 8.99 -1.95 -36.64
CA ASP A 82 8.72 -1.88 -38.08
C ASP A 82 7.45 -2.68 -38.45
N ALA A 83 6.58 -2.00 -39.20
CA ALA A 83 5.35 -2.44 -39.88
C ALA A 83 4.50 -3.52 -39.16
N ALA A 84 3.58 -3.07 -38.31
CA ALA A 84 2.50 -3.91 -37.81
C ALA A 84 1.48 -4.21 -38.94
N ALA A 85 0.93 -5.43 -38.98
CA ALA A 85 -0.14 -5.81 -39.90
C ALA A 85 -1.32 -4.82 -39.82
N GLU A 86 -2.11 -4.68 -40.90
CA GLU A 86 -3.25 -3.74 -41.00
C GLU A 86 -4.18 -3.78 -39.78
N GLU A 87 -4.42 -4.98 -39.23
CA GLU A 87 -5.22 -5.23 -38.02
C GLU A 87 -4.67 -4.54 -36.75
N VAL A 88 -3.34 -4.41 -36.64
CA VAL A 88 -2.69 -3.73 -35.50
C VAL A 88 -2.79 -2.21 -35.65
N ALA A 89 -2.67 -1.69 -36.87
CA ALA A 89 -2.84 -0.26 -37.12
C ALA A 89 -4.27 0.21 -36.79
N ASP A 90 -5.28 -0.60 -37.14
CA ASP A 90 -6.67 -0.35 -36.80
C ASP A 90 -6.90 -0.38 -35.27
N SER A 91 -6.30 -1.35 -34.58
CA SER A 91 -6.38 -1.45 -33.12
C SER A 91 -5.68 -0.28 -32.40
N GLU A 92 -4.54 0.17 -32.91
CA GLU A 92 -3.83 1.35 -32.37
C GLU A 92 -4.64 2.64 -32.59
N ALA A 93 -5.27 2.81 -33.75
CA ALA A 93 -6.11 3.97 -34.02
C ALA A 93 -7.32 4.05 -33.07
N GLU A 94 -7.99 2.93 -32.81
CA GLU A 94 -9.11 2.85 -31.87
C GLU A 94 -8.67 3.16 -30.44
N GLN A 95 -7.52 2.64 -30.01
CA GLN A 95 -6.97 2.91 -28.67
C GLN A 95 -6.52 4.37 -28.51
N ALA A 96 -5.91 4.98 -29.54
CA ALA A 96 -5.51 6.38 -29.53
C ALA A 96 -6.73 7.32 -29.46
N GLU A 97 -7.83 6.98 -30.14
CA GLU A 97 -9.08 7.71 -30.04
C GLU A 97 -9.72 7.59 -28.65
N ALA A 98 -9.68 6.40 -28.04
CA ALA A 98 -10.13 6.19 -26.68
C ALA A 98 -9.31 6.97 -25.64
N ASP A 99 -7.99 7.09 -25.81
CA ASP A 99 -7.15 7.90 -24.91
C ASP A 99 -7.42 9.40 -25.06
N ARG A 100 -7.61 9.90 -26.29
CA ARG A 100 -8.06 11.29 -26.53
C ARG A 100 -9.40 11.59 -25.85
N ARG A 101 -10.37 10.67 -25.93
CA ARG A 101 -11.66 10.79 -25.24
C ARG A 101 -11.52 10.78 -23.71
N ARG A 102 -10.53 10.06 -23.15
CA ARG A 102 -10.24 10.10 -21.70
C ARG A 102 -9.53 11.38 -21.26
N ARG A 103 -8.66 11.95 -22.11
CA ARG A 103 -7.90 13.18 -21.80
C ARG A 103 -8.71 14.47 -21.91
N GLY A 104 -9.86 14.43 -22.59
CA GLY A 104 -10.87 15.50 -22.51
C GLY A 104 -10.41 16.86 -23.08
N ASP A 105 -9.77 16.85 -24.24
CA ASP A 105 -9.65 18.03 -25.12
C ASP A 105 -10.84 18.12 -26.09
#